data_AF-A0A7S2HA34-F1
#
_entry.id   AF-A0A7S2HA34-F1
#
_cell.length_a   1.000
_cell.length_b   1.000
_cell.length_c   1.000
_cell.angle_alpha   90.00
_cell.angle_beta   90.00
_cell.angle_gamma   90.00
#
_symmetry.space_group_name_H-M   'P 1'
#
loop_
_entity.id
_entity.type
_entity.pdbx_description
1 polymer ?
#
loop_
_entity_poly.entity_id
_entity_poly.type
_entity_poly.pdbx_seq_one_letter_code
_entity_poly.pdbx_strand_id
1 'polypeptide(L)'
;KYEICRTYLFQMMIAYMFGNYELAAEIADKNKVFIKRMDGSFVLCFHLFYYGLISLALARKSKEDRWNTIFEMCMEKLQRQARRAPFNVQHKVFLLEAEYAFLCGEDDKARLKYDASAALAGKNEFGQDQALAYERAG
;
A
#
# COMPACT_ATOMS: atom_id res chain seq x y z
N LYS A 1 2.31 -18.70 13.71
CA LYS A 1 1.37 -18.08 12.75
C LYS A 1 1.67 -16.60 12.57
N TYR A 2 1.68 -15.80 13.64
CA TYR A 2 2.05 -14.36 13.58
C TYR A 2 3.46 -14.13 12.97
N GLU A 3 4.45 -14.92 13.39
CA GLU A 3 5.81 -14.89 12.84
C GLU A 3 5.87 -15.14 11.33
N ILE A 4 5.11 -16.13 10.86
CA ILE A 4 5.04 -16.49 9.43
C ILE A 4 4.46 -15.31 8.62
N CYS A 5 3.39 -14.67 9.11
CA CYS A 5 2.81 -13.50 8.45
C CYS A 5 3.81 -12.35 8.33
N ARG A 6 4.59 -12.13 9.40
CA ARG A 6 5.58 -11.07 9.47
C ARG A 6 6.74 -11.32 8.50
N THR A 7 7.21 -12.56 8.41
CA THR A 7 8.24 -12.94 7.43
C THR A 7 7.76 -12.71 6.00
N TYR A 8 6.55 -13.15 5.65
CA TYR A 8 5.99 -12.90 4.32
C TYR A 8 5.76 -11.41 4.06
N LEU A 9 5.36 -10.63 5.07
CA LEU A 9 5.23 -9.18 4.93
C LEU A 9 6.58 -8.54 4.56
N PHE A 10 7.65 -8.86 5.28
CA PHE A 10 8.97 -8.31 4.96
C PHE A 10 9.48 -8.75 3.59
N GLN A 11 9.29 -10.02 3.22
CA GLN A 11 9.64 -10.50 1.88
C GLN A 11 8.87 -9.75 0.78
N MET A 12 7.57 -9.50 0.99
CA MET A 12 6.74 -8.72 0.08
C MET A 12 7.23 -7.28 -0.04
N MET A 13 7.56 -6.63 1.08
CA MET A 13 8.10 -5.27 1.11
C MET A 13 9.42 -5.17 0.34
N ILE A 14 10.34 -6.11 0.59
CA ILE A 14 11.62 -6.16 -0.11
C ILE A 14 11.42 -6.38 -1.61
N ALA A 15 10.59 -7.36 -2.00
CA ALA A 15 10.30 -7.61 -3.40
C ALA A 15 9.70 -6.38 -4.10
N TYR A 16 8.83 -5.64 -3.42
CA TYR A 16 8.28 -4.38 -3.92
C TYR A 16 9.36 -3.30 -4.10
N MET A 17 10.22 -3.08 -3.11
CA MET A 17 11.30 -2.08 -3.17
C MET A 17 12.29 -2.34 -4.32
N PHE A 18 12.52 -3.60 -4.67
CA PHE A 18 13.36 -3.98 -5.82
C PHE A 18 12.59 -4.03 -7.15
N GLY A 19 11.32 -3.60 -7.20
CA GLY A 19 10.52 -3.57 -8.42
C GLY A 19 10.03 -4.94 -8.92
N ASN A 20 10.22 -6.00 -8.13
CA ASN A 20 9.79 -7.37 -8.44
C ASN A 20 8.32 -7.57 -8.06
N TYR A 21 7.42 -6.84 -8.72
CA TYR A 21 6.00 -6.78 -8.36
C TYR A 21 5.27 -8.12 -8.50
N GLU A 22 5.64 -8.93 -9.49
CA GLU A 22 5.04 -10.23 -9.75
C GLU A 22 5.35 -11.21 -8.60
N LEU A 23 6.60 -11.23 -8.15
CA LEU A 23 7.01 -11.99 -6.96
C LEU A 23 6.34 -11.45 -5.70
N ALA A 24 6.26 -10.12 -5.56
CA ALA A 24 5.62 -9.49 -4.41
C ALA A 24 4.12 -9.86 -4.34
N ALA A 25 3.43 -9.95 -5.47
CA ALA A 25 2.05 -10.40 -5.53
C ALA A 25 1.89 -11.88 -5.16
N GLU A 26 2.77 -12.76 -5.63
CA GLU A 26 2.75 -14.18 -5.24
C GLU A 26 2.93 -14.35 -3.71
N ILE A 27 3.85 -13.59 -3.13
CA ILE A 27 4.07 -13.58 -1.67
C ILE A 27 2.83 -13.03 -0.95
N ALA A 28 2.23 -11.96 -1.47
CA ALA A 28 1.01 -11.38 -0.91
C ALA A 28 -0.13 -12.39 -0.89
N ASP A 29 -0.33 -13.12 -2.00
CA ASP A 29 -1.36 -14.16 -2.12
C ASP A 29 -1.17 -15.30 -1.13
N LYS A 30 0.08 -15.76 -0.93
CA LYS A 30 0.42 -16.73 0.13
C LYS A 30 0.09 -16.19 1.52
N ASN A 31 0.36 -14.90 1.76
CA ASN A 31 0.14 -14.28 3.06
C ASN A 31 -1.36 -14.06 3.38
N LYS A 32 -2.24 -13.97 2.38
CA LYS A 32 -3.69 -13.78 2.57
C LYS A 32 -4.32 -14.79 3.52
N VAL A 33 -3.88 -16.05 3.46
CA VAL A 33 -4.40 -17.14 4.30
C VAL A 33 -4.13 -16.86 5.79
N PHE A 34 -3.00 -16.23 6.09
CA PHE A 34 -2.59 -15.96 7.45
C PHE A 34 -3.08 -14.58 7.95
N ILE A 35 -3.12 -13.57 7.07
CA ILE A 35 -3.56 -12.22 7.42
C ILE A 35 -5.06 -12.14 7.76
N LYS A 36 -5.90 -13.03 7.18
CA LYS A 36 -7.35 -13.10 7.49
C LYS A 36 -7.65 -13.29 8.98
N ARG A 37 -6.70 -13.83 9.74
CA ARG A 37 -6.83 -14.09 11.19
C ARG A 37 -6.28 -12.97 12.06
N MET A 38 -5.82 -11.87 11.49
CA MET A 38 -5.12 -10.78 12.19
C MET A 38 -5.84 -9.44 12.04
N ASP A 39 -7.17 -9.44 12.20
CA ASP A 39 -7.97 -8.22 12.15
C ASP A 39 -7.52 -7.20 13.21
N GLY A 40 -7.55 -5.91 12.85
CA GLY A 40 -7.11 -4.81 13.71
C GLY A 40 -5.61 -4.75 14.01
N SER A 41 -4.79 -5.66 13.46
CA SER A 41 -3.33 -5.64 13.70
C SER A 41 -2.60 -4.64 12.81
N PHE A 42 -1.49 -4.11 13.31
CA PHE A 42 -0.57 -3.30 12.51
C PHE A 42 -0.05 -4.04 11.27
N VAL A 43 0.20 -5.35 11.40
CA VAL A 43 0.64 -6.21 10.30
C VAL A 43 -0.37 -6.22 9.16
N LEU A 44 -1.67 -6.19 9.47
CA LEU A 44 -2.72 -6.08 8.45
C LEU A 44 -2.65 -4.75 7.70
N CYS A 45 -2.46 -3.62 8.39
CA CYS A 45 -2.33 -2.31 7.74
C CYS A 45 -1.17 -2.27 6.75
N PHE A 46 -0.01 -2.81 7.14
CA PHE A 46 1.16 -2.89 6.26
C PHE A 46 0.91 -3.82 5.08
N HIS A 47 0.31 -4.99 5.32
CA HIS A 47 -0.02 -5.91 4.25
C HIS A 47 -0.97 -5.29 3.22
N LEU A 48 -2.05 -4.64 3.67
CA LEU A 48 -3.01 -3.97 2.78
C LEU A 48 -2.36 -2.83 1.99
N PHE A 49 -1.50 -2.04 2.64
CA PHE A 49 -0.81 -0.93 2.01
C PHE A 49 0.12 -1.39 0.88
N TYR A 50 1.06 -2.29 1.17
CA TYR A 50 1.99 -2.79 0.16
C TYR A 50 1.27 -3.59 -0.92
N TYR A 51 0.23 -4.36 -0.57
CA TYR A 51 -0.52 -5.10 -1.57
C TYR A 51 -1.31 -4.18 -2.52
N GLY A 52 -1.84 -3.06 -2.01
CA GLY A 52 -2.43 -2.00 -2.82
C GLY A 52 -1.42 -1.39 -3.80
N LEU A 53 -0.22 -1.05 -3.33
CA LEU A 53 0.86 -0.52 -4.18
C LEU A 53 1.26 -1.52 -5.27
N ILE A 54 1.43 -2.79 -4.92
CA ILE A 54 1.74 -3.88 -5.86
C ILE A 54 0.63 -4.01 -6.89
N SER A 55 -0.64 -3.98 -6.49
CA SER A 55 -1.76 -4.06 -7.43
C SER A 55 -1.79 -2.89 -8.41
N LEU A 56 -1.50 -1.66 -7.96
CA LEU A 56 -1.44 -0.51 -8.87
C LEU A 56 -0.26 -0.61 -9.83
N ALA A 57 0.90 -1.05 -9.36
CA ALA A 57 2.07 -1.29 -10.20
C ALA A 57 1.80 -2.36 -11.27
N LEU A 58 1.10 -3.43 -10.91
CA LEU A 58 0.74 -4.50 -11.85
C LEU A 58 -0.43 -4.13 -12.77
N ALA A 59 -1.38 -3.31 -12.32
CA ALA A 59 -2.44 -2.76 -13.17
C ALA A 59 -1.87 -1.84 -14.27
N ARG A 60 -0.76 -1.13 -14.00
CA ARG A 60 -0.02 -0.36 -15.01
C ARG A 60 0.61 -1.25 -16.08
N LYS A 61 1.20 -2.37 -15.68
CA LYS A 61 1.89 -3.30 -16.59
C LYS A 61 0.93 -4.20 -17.35
N SER A 62 -0.08 -4.70 -16.66
CA SER A 62 -1.04 -5.69 -17.15
C SER A 62 -2.45 -5.11 -17.03
N LYS A 63 -3.20 -5.11 -18.13
CA LYS A 63 -4.61 -4.68 -18.16
C LYS A 63 -5.55 -5.75 -17.57
N GLU A 64 -5.09 -6.47 -16.55
CA GLU A 64 -5.87 -7.51 -15.89
C GLU A 64 -6.77 -6.89 -14.81
N ASP A 65 -8.09 -7.11 -14.92
CA ASP A 65 -9.08 -6.54 -14.00
C ASP A 65 -8.88 -6.98 -12.55
N ARG A 66 -8.24 -8.13 -12.31
CA ARG A 66 -8.01 -8.64 -10.95
C ARG A 66 -7.25 -7.63 -10.08
N TRP A 67 -6.35 -6.85 -10.66
CA TRP A 67 -5.53 -5.91 -9.91
C TRP A 67 -6.35 -4.71 -9.42
N ASN A 68 -7.30 -4.25 -10.23
CA ASN A 68 -8.25 -3.22 -9.82
C ASN A 68 -9.12 -3.71 -8.66
N THR A 69 -9.64 -4.94 -8.75
CA THR A 69 -10.43 -5.55 -7.66
C THR A 69 -9.62 -5.70 -6.37
N ILE A 70 -8.36 -6.13 -6.47
CA ILE A 70 -7.46 -6.23 -5.32
C ILE A 70 -7.20 -4.86 -4.70
N PHE A 71 -6.95 -3.84 -5.53
CA PHE A 71 -6.72 -2.47 -5.10
C PHE A 71 -7.94 -1.94 -4.33
N GLU A 72 -9.14 -2.04 -4.89
CA GLU A 72 -10.38 -1.58 -4.26
C GLU A 72 -10.61 -2.24 -2.89
N MET A 73 -10.42 -3.56 -2.81
CA MET A 73 -10.51 -4.29 -1.54
C MET A 73 -9.47 -3.79 -0.52
N CYS A 74 -8.23 -3.57 -0.95
CA CYS A 74 -7.17 -3.07 -0.06
C CYS A 74 -7.50 -1.67 0.43
N MET A 75 -7.95 -0.80 -0.47
CA MET A 75 -8.30 0.58 -0.21
C MET A 75 -9.46 0.69 0.79
N GLU A 76 -10.55 -0.04 0.57
CA GLU A 76 -11.72 -0.02 1.45
C GLU A 76 -11.37 -0.48 2.88
N LYS A 77 -10.55 -1.53 3.01
CA LYS A 77 -10.07 -2.02 4.31
C LYS A 77 -9.11 -1.05 4.97
N LEU A 78 -8.19 -0.45 4.22
CA LEU A 78 -7.22 0.51 4.76
C LEU A 78 -7.91 1.80 5.22
N GLN A 79 -8.90 2.29 4.48
CA GLN A 79 -9.75 3.41 4.91
C GLN A 79 -10.53 3.10 6.19
N ARG A 80 -11.03 1.87 6.36
CA ARG A 80 -11.62 1.43 7.63
C ARG A 80 -10.61 1.49 8.78
N GLN A 81 -9.35 1.11 8.55
CA GLN A 81 -8.31 1.25 9.57
C GLN A 81 -7.95 2.71 9.83
N ALA A 82 -7.91 3.57 8.81
CA ALA A 82 -7.68 5.01 8.97
C ALA A 82 -8.76 5.70 9.80
N ARG A 83 -10.02 5.28 9.72
CA ARG A 83 -11.08 5.77 10.62
C ARG A 83 -10.86 5.41 12.09
N ARG A 84 -10.18 4.29 12.37
CA ARG A 84 -9.88 3.83 13.73
C ARG A 84 -8.58 4.44 14.27
N ALA A 85 -7.56 4.56 13.42
CA ALA A 85 -6.22 5.02 13.79
C ALA A 85 -5.64 5.94 12.69
N PRO A 86 -6.17 7.16 12.54
CA PRO A 86 -5.81 8.05 11.43
C PRO A 86 -4.33 8.43 11.45
N PHE A 87 -3.76 8.65 12.63
CA PHE A 87 -2.33 8.97 12.79
C PHE A 87 -1.42 7.91 12.16
N ASN A 88 -1.80 6.64 12.26
CA ASN A 88 -0.97 5.51 11.82
C ASN A 88 -1.20 5.11 10.36
N VAL A 89 -2.33 5.47 9.77
CA VAL A 89 -2.79 4.86 8.50
C VAL A 89 -3.15 5.90 7.44
N GLN A 90 -3.54 7.11 7.82
CA GLN A 90 -4.07 8.10 6.87
C GLN A 90 -3.03 8.50 5.79
N HIS A 91 -1.75 8.60 6.15
CA HIS A 91 -0.68 8.91 5.19
C HIS A 91 -0.54 7.81 4.12
N LYS A 92 -0.78 6.54 4.49
CA LYS A 92 -0.77 5.39 3.58
C LYS A 92 -1.94 5.42 2.60
N VAL A 93 -3.13 5.82 3.09
CA VAL A 93 -4.31 6.03 2.25
C VAL A 93 -4.05 7.12 1.22
N PHE A 94 -3.48 8.26 1.62
CA PHE A 94 -3.14 9.33 0.69
C PHE A 94 -2.15 8.88 -0.38
N LEU A 95 -1.15 8.05 -0.05
CA LEU A 95 -0.23 7.54 -1.05
C LEU A 95 -0.94 6.64 -2.06
N LEU A 96 -1.82 5.74 -1.62
CA LEU A 96 -2.60 4.90 -2.53
C LEU A 96 -3.54 5.73 -3.43
N GLU A 97 -4.13 6.80 -2.91
CA GLU A 97 -4.94 7.74 -3.71
C GLU A 97 -4.08 8.46 -4.76
N ALA A 98 -2.86 8.85 -4.40
CA ALA A 98 -1.93 9.49 -5.33
C ALA A 98 -1.57 8.56 -6.49
N GLU A 99 -1.22 7.31 -6.18
CA GLU A 99 -0.86 6.30 -7.18
C GLU A 99 -2.02 5.94 -8.11
N TYR A 100 -3.24 5.90 -7.56
CA TYR A 100 -4.44 5.66 -8.35
C TYR A 100 -4.79 6.84 -9.24
N ALA A 101 -4.73 8.08 -8.72
CA ALA A 101 -4.93 9.28 -9.51
C ALA A 101 -3.93 9.38 -10.67
N PHE A 102 -2.66 9.05 -10.41
CA PHE A 102 -1.63 8.97 -11.44
C PHE A 102 -1.95 7.89 -12.51
N LEU A 103 -2.44 6.72 -12.10
CA LEU A 103 -2.89 5.68 -13.04
C LEU A 103 -4.04 6.16 -13.94
N CYS A 104 -4.93 7.00 -13.41
CA CYS A 104 -6.05 7.58 -14.15
C CYS A 104 -5.67 8.80 -15.02
N GLY A 105 -4.41 9.24 -15.01
CA GLY A 105 -3.96 10.44 -15.73
C GLY A 105 -4.37 11.75 -15.05
N GLU A 106 -4.72 11.72 -13.76
CA GLU A 106 -5.11 12.88 -12.98
C GLU A 106 -3.90 13.47 -12.22
N ASP A 107 -2.86 13.89 -12.95
CA ASP A 107 -1.55 14.25 -12.39
C ASP A 107 -1.60 15.34 -11.32
N ASP A 108 -2.46 16.35 -11.47
CA ASP A 108 -2.63 17.43 -10.48
C ASP A 108 -3.14 16.89 -9.14
N LYS A 109 -4.12 15.97 -9.19
CA LYS A 109 -4.64 15.33 -7.98
C LYS A 109 -3.61 14.40 -7.37
N ALA A 110 -2.84 13.68 -8.19
CA ALA A 110 -1.78 12.81 -7.73
C ALA A 110 -0.73 13.59 -6.94
N ARG A 111 -0.22 14.72 -7.49
CA ARG A 111 0.73 15.60 -6.81
C ARG A 111 0.26 16.07 -5.45
N LEU A 112 -0.96 16.61 -5.38
CA LEU A 112 -1.55 17.06 -4.11
C LEU A 112 -1.64 15.94 -3.06
N LYS A 113 -1.90 14.70 -3.50
CA LYS A 113 -1.99 13.54 -2.62
C LYS A 113 -0.63 13.03 -2.17
N TYR A 114 0.39 13.07 -3.03
CA TYR A 114 1.77 12.77 -2.63
C TYR A 114 2.25 13.75 -1.57
N ASP A 115 2.05 15.05 -1.77
CA ASP A 115 2.43 16.09 -0.80
C ASP A 115 1.70 15.89 0.54
N ALA A 116 0.39 15.61 0.50
CA ALA A 116 -0.39 15.31 1.70
C ALA A 116 0.10 14.05 2.43
N SER A 117 0.49 13.01 1.69
CA SER A 117 1.07 11.79 2.25
C SER A 117 2.41 12.08 2.93
N ALA A 118 3.33 12.76 2.24
CA ALA A 118 4.66 13.08 2.73
C ALA A 118 4.62 14.00 3.96
N ALA A 119 3.77 15.04 3.94
CA ALA A 119 3.60 15.96 5.06
C ALA A 119 3.05 15.25 6.30
N LEU A 120 2.05 14.38 6.13
CA LEU A 120 1.45 13.65 7.25
C LEU A 120 2.38 12.56 7.79
N ALA A 121 3.09 11.86 6.91
CA ALA A 121 4.11 10.88 7.30
C ALA A 121 5.24 11.54 8.09
N GLY A 122 5.76 12.68 7.61
CA GLY A 122 6.80 13.44 8.30
C GLY A 122 6.34 13.98 9.66
N LYS A 123 5.13 14.53 9.75
CA LYS A 123 4.55 15.01 11.02
C LYS A 123 4.42 13.91 12.07
N ASN A 124 4.17 12.68 11.62
CA ASN A 124 3.95 11.53 12.48
C ASN A 124 5.20 10.64 12.62
N GLU A 125 6.37 11.14 12.19
CA GLU A 125 7.68 10.48 12.28
C GLU A 125 7.80 9.15 11.50
N PHE A 126 6.96 8.96 10.48
CA PHE A 126 7.05 7.83 9.53
C PHE A 126 8.01 8.14 8.39
N GLY A 127 9.31 8.24 8.69
CA GLY A 127 10.33 8.65 7.71
C GLY A 127 10.41 7.74 6.47
N GLN A 128 10.18 6.44 6.62
CA GLN A 128 10.16 5.51 5.48
C GLN A 128 9.01 5.80 4.52
N ASP A 129 7.81 6.07 5.05
CA ASP A 129 6.64 6.36 4.23
C ASP A 129 6.75 7.74 3.58
N GLN A 130 7.38 8.71 4.28
CA GLN A 130 7.69 10.02 3.71
C GLN A 130 8.66 9.90 2.53
N ALA A 131 9.76 9.15 2.71
CA ALA A 131 10.73 8.91 1.64
C ALA A 131 10.07 8.23 0.43
N LEU A 132 9.24 7.22 0.69
CA LEU A 132 8.49 6.53 -0.36
C LEU A 132 7.53 7.48 -1.10
N ALA A 133 6.83 8.37 -0.38
CA ALA A 133 5.94 9.34 -1.02
C ALA A 133 6.69 10.29 -1.96
N TYR A 134 7.88 10.76 -1.59
CA TYR A 134 8.71 11.60 -2.46
C TYR A 134 9.32 10.84 -3.63
N GLU A 135 9.79 9.61 -3.41
CA GLU A 135 10.31 8.74 -4.48
C GLU A 135 9.26 8.53 -5.58
N ARG A 136 7.98 8.45 -5.21
CA ARG A 136 6.88 8.21 -6.14
C ARG A 136 6.31 9.47 -6.80
N ALA A 137 6.61 10.63 -6.24
CA ALA A 137 6.19 11.93 -6.79
C ALA A 137 7.14 12.45 -7.89
N GLY A 138 8.39 11.99 -7.90
CA GLY A 138 9.43 12.34 -8.89
C GLY A 138 9.58 11.29 -9.98
#